data_AF-A0A5E5Q6I5-F1
#
_entry.id   AF-A0A5E5Q6I5-F1
#
_cell.length_a   1.000
_cell.length_b   1.000
_cell.length_c   1.000
_cell.angle_alpha   90.00
_cell.angle_beta   90.00
_cell.angle_gamma   90.00
#
_symmetry.space_group_name_H-M   'P 1'
#
loop_
_entity.id
_entity.type
_entity.pdbx_description
1 polymer ?
#
loop_
_entity_poly.entity_id
_entity_poly.type
_entity_poly.pdbx_seq_one_letter_code
_entity_poly.pdbx_strand_id
1 'polypeptide(L)'
;NQIGIDTPNLDDSTVFKNFFTTINQLNKQGLISAYHDRSDGGIITTLLEMAFASHCGLDIINDDISALFNEELGCVIQVSNAHKVAVINALSKAGLAKCVRTIAKINNTDTINIGNFSKKRSVLQQLWTKTSYEIVKLRDNPECAKEEFDAIAQDSAGLQTQLSFDIHQAPAILTHRPKVAILREQGVNGQIEMAAAFDKAGFEAIDVHMSDILQNRLSLSEFSGLVACGGFSYGDVLGAGRGWASSILYNPRAKEEFEAFFNRDESFALGVCNGCQMLSQLSDIIPGSQHWPSFNRNVSQQFEARFSSVKIGKSHSIFLDGMQGSVIPIAIAHGEGRAIFTGEQSNNIALQYVDHSANPTQ
;
A
#
# COMPACT_ATOMS: atom_id res chain seq x y z
N ASN A 1 -27.15 18.17 20.38
CA ASN A 1 -26.64 16.90 20.94
C ASN A 1 -27.53 16.47 22.09
N GLN A 2 -27.90 15.19 22.13
CA GLN A 2 -28.61 14.54 23.23
C GLN A 2 -27.75 13.37 23.72
N ILE A 3 -27.89 12.95 24.98
CA ILE A 3 -27.06 11.89 25.58
C ILE A 3 -27.80 10.54 25.63
N GLY A 4 -29.13 10.52 25.64
CA GLY A 4 -29.92 9.29 25.81
C GLY A 4 -30.15 8.93 27.28
N ILE A 5 -30.61 7.71 27.52
CA ILE A 5 -31.02 7.19 28.85
C ILE A 5 -30.23 5.93 29.20
N ASP A 6 -30.16 4.97 28.28
CA ASP A 6 -29.43 3.71 28.43
C ASP A 6 -28.27 3.64 27.44
N THR A 7 -27.21 2.92 27.81
CA THR A 7 -26.00 2.75 26.99
C THR A 7 -25.72 1.27 26.74
N PRO A 8 -25.19 0.90 25.57
CA PRO A 8 -24.70 -0.44 25.30
C PRO A 8 -23.78 -1.01 26.37
N ASN A 9 -23.86 -2.32 26.61
CA ASN A 9 -23.00 -3.00 27.57
C ASN A 9 -22.76 -4.47 27.18
N LEU A 10 -21.78 -5.10 27.82
CA LEU A 10 -21.63 -6.55 27.76
C LEU A 10 -22.69 -7.21 28.64
N ASP A 11 -23.80 -7.61 28.03
CA ASP A 11 -24.92 -8.26 28.73
C ASP A 11 -24.55 -9.64 29.29
N ASP A 12 -23.85 -10.47 28.50
CA ASP A 12 -23.47 -11.83 28.86
C ASP A 12 -22.08 -12.20 28.33
N SER A 13 -21.12 -12.31 29.26
CA SER A 13 -19.74 -12.70 28.96
C SER A 13 -19.59 -14.10 28.37
N THR A 14 -20.51 -15.03 28.69
CA THR A 14 -20.52 -16.38 28.14
C THR A 14 -20.96 -16.35 26.67
N VAL A 15 -22.01 -15.59 26.37
CA VAL A 15 -22.46 -15.36 24.98
C VAL A 15 -21.35 -14.72 24.16
N PHE A 16 -20.66 -13.70 24.70
CA PHE A 16 -19.56 -13.05 24.01
C PHE A 16 -18.36 -13.99 23.76
N LYS A 17 -17.99 -14.82 24.74
CA LYS A 17 -16.94 -15.83 24.56
C LYS A 17 -17.31 -16.84 23.47
N ASN A 18 -18.56 -17.30 23.44
CA ASN A 18 -19.05 -18.22 22.42
C ASN A 18 -19.06 -17.56 21.04
N PHE A 19 -19.47 -16.29 20.96
CA PHE A 19 -19.39 -15.46 19.76
C PHE A 19 -17.96 -15.41 19.23
N PHE A 20 -17.00 -14.95 20.03
CA PHE A 20 -15.61 -14.82 19.62
C PHE A 20 -15.01 -16.15 19.16
N THR A 21 -15.25 -17.23 19.92
CA THR A 21 -14.72 -18.56 19.59
C THR A 21 -15.30 -19.07 18.27
N THR A 22 -16.61 -18.93 18.07
CA THR A 22 -17.31 -19.44 16.88
C THR A 22 -16.95 -18.66 15.64
N ILE A 23 -16.87 -17.32 15.70
CA ILE A 23 -16.45 -16.49 14.55
C ILE A 23 -15.02 -16.85 14.11
N ASN A 24 -14.09 -16.99 15.05
CA ASN A 24 -12.72 -17.42 14.73
C ASN A 24 -12.66 -18.81 14.10
N GLN A 25 -13.48 -19.74 14.59
CA GLN A 25 -13.58 -21.07 13.98
C GLN A 25 -14.10 -20.99 12.54
N LEU A 26 -15.18 -20.27 12.31
CA LEU A 26 -15.79 -20.11 10.98
C LEU A 26 -14.82 -19.43 9.99
N ASN A 27 -14.06 -18.43 10.45
CA ASN A 27 -13.02 -17.76 9.67
C ASN A 27 -11.91 -18.73 9.27
N LYS A 28 -11.38 -19.51 10.23
CA LYS A 28 -10.35 -20.54 9.96
C LYS A 28 -10.83 -21.63 8.99
N GLN A 29 -12.13 -21.89 8.96
CA GLN A 29 -12.76 -22.84 8.03
C GLN A 29 -13.05 -22.23 6.65
N GLY A 30 -12.78 -20.94 6.42
CA GLY A 30 -13.09 -20.26 5.15
C GLY A 30 -14.58 -20.09 4.88
N LEU A 31 -15.42 -20.12 5.92
CA LEU A 31 -16.88 -20.04 5.78
C LEU A 31 -17.42 -18.60 5.78
N ILE A 32 -16.60 -17.63 6.20
CA ILE A 32 -16.91 -16.19 6.22
C ILE A 32 -16.20 -15.53 5.02
N SER A 33 -16.95 -14.75 4.23
CA SER A 33 -16.41 -14.01 3.09
C SER A 33 -15.95 -12.59 3.45
N ALA A 34 -16.63 -11.96 4.40
CA ALA A 34 -16.28 -10.64 4.93
C ALA A 34 -16.78 -10.50 6.36
N TYR A 35 -16.14 -9.62 7.13
CA TYR A 35 -16.46 -9.32 8.53
C TYR A 35 -16.31 -7.82 8.76
N HIS A 36 -17.23 -7.23 9.51
CA HIS A 36 -17.08 -5.90 10.09
C HIS A 36 -17.86 -5.84 11.41
N ASP A 37 -17.27 -5.31 12.48
CA ASP A 37 -17.95 -5.19 13.76
C ASP A 37 -18.93 -4.00 13.78
N ARG A 38 -19.78 -4.01 14.81
CA ARG A 38 -20.69 -2.91 15.13
C ARG A 38 -20.08 -2.08 16.25
N SER A 39 -20.01 -0.77 16.00
CA SER A 39 -19.42 0.24 16.89
C SER A 39 -20.17 1.57 16.69
N ASP A 40 -19.46 2.70 16.66
CA ASP A 40 -20.03 4.03 16.43
C ASP A 40 -20.97 4.08 15.22
N GLY A 41 -22.18 4.63 15.43
CA GLY A 41 -23.24 4.71 14.44
C GLY A 41 -23.98 3.40 14.15
N GLY A 42 -23.66 2.33 14.87
CA GLY A 42 -24.41 1.08 14.87
C GLY A 42 -24.27 0.26 13.59
N ILE A 43 -25.22 -0.65 13.38
CA ILE A 43 -25.15 -1.62 12.28
C ILE A 43 -25.31 -0.97 10.90
N ILE A 44 -25.94 0.20 10.84
CA ILE A 44 -26.04 0.94 9.58
C ILE A 44 -24.67 1.43 9.11
N THR A 45 -23.84 1.98 10.00
CA THR A 45 -22.46 2.36 9.66
C THR A 45 -21.66 1.15 9.21
N THR A 46 -21.72 0.05 9.97
CA THR A 46 -21.08 -1.22 9.60
C THR A 46 -21.45 -1.68 8.18
N LEU A 47 -22.74 -1.66 7.84
CA LEU A 47 -23.21 -2.07 6.51
C LEU A 47 -22.75 -1.11 5.41
N LEU A 48 -22.80 0.20 5.67
CA LEU A 48 -22.33 1.22 4.73
C LEU A 48 -20.83 1.09 4.47
N GLU A 49 -20.01 0.91 5.50
CA GLU A 49 -18.55 0.74 5.38
C GLU A 49 -18.19 -0.53 4.62
N MET A 50 -18.89 -1.64 4.87
CA MET A 50 -18.75 -2.87 4.07
C MET A 50 -19.11 -2.65 2.59
N ALA A 51 -20.18 -1.89 2.32
CA ALA A 51 -20.60 -1.54 0.97
C ALA A 51 -19.59 -0.61 0.28
N PHE A 52 -19.00 0.33 1.03
CA PHE A 52 -17.95 1.22 0.54
C PHE A 52 -16.66 0.45 0.22
N ALA A 53 -16.27 -0.49 1.07
CA ALA A 53 -15.09 -1.33 0.83
C ALA A 53 -15.26 -2.25 -0.39
N SER A 54 -16.48 -2.74 -0.61
CA SER A 54 -16.78 -3.73 -1.66
C SER A 54 -17.32 -3.12 -2.96
N HIS A 55 -17.54 -1.80 -3.00
CA HIS A 55 -18.15 -1.09 -4.14
C HIS A 55 -19.47 -1.73 -4.61
N CYS A 56 -20.37 -2.04 -3.68
CA CYS A 56 -21.66 -2.67 -4.00
C CYS A 56 -22.85 -2.00 -3.30
N GLY A 57 -24.06 -2.23 -3.82
CA GLY A 57 -25.30 -1.82 -3.17
C GLY A 57 -25.87 -2.89 -2.23
N LEU A 58 -26.73 -2.44 -1.32
CA LEU A 58 -27.36 -3.26 -0.29
C LEU A 58 -28.86 -3.00 -0.20
N ASP A 59 -29.64 -4.08 -0.05
CA ASP A 59 -31.02 -4.04 0.42
C ASP A 59 -31.05 -4.39 1.91
N ILE A 60 -31.24 -3.39 2.77
CA ILE A 60 -31.29 -3.53 4.22
C ILE A 60 -32.72 -3.84 4.65
N ILE A 61 -32.88 -4.88 5.47
CA ILE A 61 -34.19 -5.51 5.74
C ILE A 61 -34.98 -4.74 6.79
N ASN A 62 -34.32 -4.14 7.77
CA ASN A 62 -34.97 -3.44 8.89
C ASN A 62 -34.75 -1.92 8.76
N ASP A 63 -35.82 -1.14 8.89
CA ASP A 63 -35.80 0.33 8.89
C ASP A 63 -36.06 0.95 10.28
N ASP A 64 -36.18 0.12 11.33
CA ASP A 64 -36.26 0.59 12.70
C ASP A 64 -34.98 1.30 13.13
N ILE A 65 -35.12 2.57 13.53
CA ILE A 65 -34.00 3.45 13.90
C ILE A 65 -33.22 2.86 15.08
N SER A 66 -33.91 2.35 16.10
CA SER A 66 -33.24 1.82 17.29
C SER A 66 -32.39 0.59 16.94
N ALA A 67 -32.91 -0.31 16.10
CA ALA A 67 -32.20 -1.47 15.62
C ALA A 67 -30.99 -1.12 14.72
N LEU A 68 -31.09 -0.05 13.94
CA LEU A 68 -30.03 0.40 13.03
C LEU A 68 -28.89 1.14 13.75
N PHE A 69 -29.21 1.98 14.73
CA PHE A 69 -28.27 2.91 15.35
C PHE A 69 -27.80 2.55 16.75
N ASN A 70 -28.33 1.47 17.38
CA ASN A 70 -27.73 0.99 18.63
C ASN A 70 -26.29 0.49 18.38
N GLU A 71 -25.41 0.81 19.33
CA GLU A 71 -23.98 0.49 19.29
C GLU A 71 -23.64 -0.72 20.17
N GLU A 72 -24.60 -1.64 20.33
CA GLU A 72 -24.40 -2.89 21.07
C GLU A 72 -23.29 -3.74 20.45
N LEU A 73 -22.65 -4.58 21.25
CA LEU A 73 -21.61 -5.48 20.75
C LEU A 73 -22.17 -6.40 19.65
N GLY A 74 -21.36 -6.70 18.64
CA GLY A 74 -21.72 -7.61 17.56
C GLY A 74 -20.94 -7.36 16.28
N CYS A 75 -21.30 -8.08 15.23
CA CYS A 75 -20.70 -7.91 13.91
C CYS A 75 -21.67 -8.27 12.79
N VAL A 76 -21.31 -7.86 11.59
CA VAL A 76 -21.87 -8.34 10.34
C VAL A 76 -20.86 -9.30 9.70
N ILE A 77 -21.33 -10.50 9.33
CA ILE A 77 -20.57 -11.44 8.52
C ILE A 77 -21.27 -11.65 7.19
N GLN A 78 -20.51 -11.61 6.10
CA GLN A 78 -20.98 -12.03 4.79
C GLN A 78 -20.69 -13.53 4.65
N VAL A 79 -21.70 -14.29 4.21
CA VAL A 79 -21.62 -15.73 4.03
C VAL A 79 -22.21 -16.09 2.68
N SER A 80 -21.56 -16.98 1.94
CA SER A 80 -22.10 -17.48 0.68
C SER A 80 -23.40 -18.28 0.90
N ASN A 81 -24.28 -18.31 -0.10
CA ASN A 81 -25.51 -19.12 0.00
C ASN A 81 -25.23 -20.61 0.26
N ALA A 82 -24.12 -21.13 -0.27
CA ALA A 82 -23.68 -22.50 -0.04
C ALA A 82 -23.30 -22.78 1.42
N HIS A 83 -22.71 -21.80 2.12
CA HIS A 83 -22.25 -21.97 3.50
C HIS A 83 -23.29 -21.53 4.55
N LYS A 84 -24.34 -20.81 4.14
CA LYS A 84 -25.34 -20.20 5.04
C LYS A 84 -25.91 -21.17 6.08
N VAL A 85 -26.33 -22.37 5.66
CA VAL A 85 -26.91 -23.37 6.56
C VAL A 85 -25.89 -23.87 7.58
N ALA A 86 -24.66 -24.16 7.13
CA ALA A 86 -23.58 -24.61 8.01
C ALA A 86 -23.24 -23.55 9.08
N VAL A 87 -23.14 -22.28 8.67
CA VAL A 87 -22.84 -21.16 9.56
C VAL A 87 -23.94 -20.95 10.60
N ILE A 88 -25.21 -20.89 10.18
CA ILE A 88 -26.35 -20.73 11.11
C ILE A 88 -26.40 -21.89 12.12
N ASN A 89 -26.16 -23.13 11.66
CA ASN A 89 -26.12 -24.29 12.53
C ASN A 89 -24.97 -24.22 13.55
N ALA A 90 -23.78 -23.76 13.13
CA ALA A 90 -22.65 -23.58 14.04
C ALA A 90 -22.94 -22.52 15.12
N LEU A 91 -23.46 -21.37 14.71
CA LEU A 91 -23.85 -20.30 15.64
C LEU A 91 -24.96 -20.75 16.61
N SER A 92 -25.94 -21.49 16.10
CA SER A 92 -27.02 -22.07 16.93
C SER A 92 -26.47 -23.06 17.96
N LYS A 93 -25.59 -23.98 17.55
CA LYS A 93 -24.92 -24.93 18.45
C LYS A 93 -24.07 -24.24 19.53
N ALA A 94 -23.55 -23.06 19.24
CA ALA A 94 -22.81 -22.23 20.20
C ALA A 94 -23.72 -21.42 21.15
N GLY A 95 -25.05 -21.60 21.07
CA GLY A 95 -26.00 -20.86 21.90
C GLY A 95 -26.32 -19.45 21.40
N LEU A 96 -25.91 -19.09 20.17
CA LEU A 96 -26.05 -17.73 19.63
C LEU A 96 -27.32 -17.55 18.78
N ALA A 97 -28.19 -18.55 18.70
CA ALA A 97 -29.36 -18.53 17.81
C ALA A 97 -30.23 -17.26 17.94
N LYS A 98 -30.37 -16.73 19.17
CA LYS A 98 -31.15 -15.50 19.44
C LYS A 98 -30.47 -14.20 18.98
N CYS A 99 -29.15 -14.24 18.79
CA CYS A 99 -28.32 -13.11 18.41
C CYS A 99 -28.09 -13.04 16.89
N VAL A 100 -28.55 -14.04 16.14
CA VAL A 100 -28.32 -14.14 14.69
C VAL A 100 -29.55 -13.68 13.92
N ARG A 101 -29.35 -12.73 13.00
CA ARG A 101 -30.39 -12.24 12.10
C ARG A 101 -29.82 -12.04 10.69
N THR A 102 -30.65 -12.28 9.67
CA THR A 102 -30.34 -11.76 8.33
C THR A 102 -30.76 -10.30 8.30
N ILE A 103 -29.83 -9.41 7.97
CA ILE A 103 -30.01 -7.95 8.09
C ILE A 103 -29.97 -7.22 6.75
N ALA A 104 -29.29 -7.78 5.75
CA ALA A 104 -29.15 -7.18 4.43
C ALA A 104 -28.87 -8.24 3.37
N LYS A 105 -29.04 -7.86 2.11
CA LYS A 105 -28.59 -8.61 0.92
C LYS A 105 -27.83 -7.66 0.00
N ILE A 106 -26.81 -8.17 -0.68
CA ILE A 106 -26.19 -7.45 -1.79
C ILE A 106 -27.17 -7.43 -2.95
N ASN A 107 -27.37 -6.25 -3.55
CA ASN A 107 -28.21 -6.08 -4.74
C ASN A 107 -27.34 -5.87 -5.99
N ASN A 108 -28.00 -5.77 -7.14
CA ASN A 108 -27.32 -5.61 -8.44
C ASN A 108 -27.29 -4.14 -8.90
N THR A 109 -27.52 -3.20 -7.98
CA THR A 109 -27.50 -1.76 -8.23
C THR A 109 -26.45 -1.11 -7.33
N ASP A 110 -25.91 0.05 -7.69
CA ASP A 110 -24.98 0.78 -6.80
C ASP A 110 -25.77 1.63 -5.78
N THR A 111 -26.78 1.04 -5.12
CA THR A 111 -27.71 1.76 -4.23
C THR A 111 -27.87 1.10 -2.88
N ILE A 112 -27.99 1.94 -1.85
CA ILE A 112 -28.36 1.52 -0.49
C ILE A 112 -29.85 1.78 -0.31
N ASN A 113 -30.60 0.71 -0.04
CA ASN A 113 -32.06 0.70 0.08
C ASN A 113 -32.47 0.31 1.51
N ILE A 114 -33.29 1.13 2.17
CA ILE A 114 -33.79 0.94 3.55
C ILE A 114 -35.23 1.45 3.63
N GLY A 115 -36.22 0.55 3.68
CA GLY A 115 -37.63 0.95 3.63
C GLY A 115 -37.91 1.83 2.38
N ASN A 116 -38.34 3.08 2.60
CA ASN A 116 -38.56 4.07 1.53
C ASN A 116 -37.32 4.90 1.15
N PHE A 117 -36.22 4.75 1.88
CA PHE A 117 -34.96 5.44 1.59
C PHE A 117 -34.17 4.69 0.52
N SER A 118 -33.73 5.40 -0.52
CA SER A 118 -32.82 4.88 -1.55
C SER A 118 -31.87 5.97 -2.02
N LYS A 119 -30.56 5.69 -1.98
CA LYS A 119 -29.50 6.58 -2.46
C LYS A 119 -28.37 5.79 -3.11
N LYS A 120 -27.68 6.42 -4.08
CA LYS A 120 -26.46 5.86 -4.68
C LYS A 120 -25.40 5.72 -3.59
N ARG A 121 -24.72 4.57 -3.54
CA ARG A 121 -23.67 4.26 -2.56
C ARG A 121 -22.56 5.31 -2.60
N SER A 122 -22.13 5.76 -3.79
CA SER A 122 -21.10 6.80 -3.92
C SER A 122 -21.47 8.13 -3.27
N VAL A 123 -22.75 8.52 -3.30
CA VAL A 123 -23.23 9.75 -2.64
C VAL A 123 -23.11 9.62 -1.13
N LEU A 124 -23.46 8.46 -0.57
CA LEU A 124 -23.31 8.18 0.85
C LEU A 124 -21.83 8.09 1.27
N GLN A 125 -20.98 7.51 0.42
CA GLN A 125 -19.54 7.47 0.67
C GLN A 125 -18.94 8.88 0.65
N GLN A 126 -19.33 9.76 -0.27
CA GLN A 126 -18.88 11.16 -0.26
C GLN A 126 -19.33 11.91 1.00
N LEU A 127 -20.55 11.65 1.49
CA LEU A 127 -21.00 12.21 2.77
C LEU A 127 -20.15 11.71 3.93
N TRP A 128 -19.84 10.41 3.97
CA TRP A 128 -18.98 9.79 4.99
C TRP A 128 -17.55 10.33 4.94
N THR A 129 -16.95 10.46 3.75
CA THR A 129 -15.58 10.97 3.56
C THR A 129 -15.46 12.48 3.73
N LYS A 130 -16.57 13.23 3.82
CA LYS A 130 -16.58 14.70 3.81
C LYS A 130 -15.69 15.32 4.87
N THR A 131 -15.67 14.76 6.08
CA THR A 131 -14.82 15.23 7.18
C THR A 131 -13.34 15.13 6.82
N SER A 132 -12.90 13.97 6.34
CA SER A 132 -11.51 13.75 5.90
C SER A 132 -11.14 14.69 4.76
N TYR A 133 -12.02 14.89 3.79
CA TYR A 133 -11.79 15.83 2.70
C TYR A 133 -11.58 17.27 3.20
N GLU A 134 -12.45 17.79 4.09
CA GLU A 134 -12.26 19.16 4.59
C GLU A 134 -10.99 19.31 5.42
N ILE A 135 -10.60 18.30 6.22
CA ILE A 135 -9.34 18.30 6.97
C ILE A 135 -8.14 18.32 6.01
N VAL A 136 -8.11 17.41 5.04
CA VAL A 136 -7.03 17.29 4.05
C VAL A 136 -6.94 18.54 3.19
N LYS A 137 -8.07 19.10 2.74
CA LYS A 137 -8.12 20.34 1.97
C LYS A 137 -7.54 21.55 2.71
N LEU A 138 -7.74 21.62 4.03
CA LEU A 138 -7.20 22.70 4.86
C LEU A 138 -5.69 22.52 5.15
N ARG A 139 -5.21 21.27 5.18
CA ARG A 139 -3.85 20.91 5.57
C ARG A 139 -2.88 20.81 4.38
N ASP A 140 -3.35 20.23 3.28
CA ASP A 140 -2.57 19.78 2.12
C ASP A 140 -2.90 20.64 0.88
N ASN A 141 -2.46 20.21 -0.31
CA ASN A 141 -2.88 20.86 -1.55
C ASN A 141 -4.40 20.64 -1.79
N PRO A 142 -5.22 21.71 -1.85
CA PRO A 142 -6.67 21.59 -1.99
C PRO A 142 -7.12 21.00 -3.33
N GLU A 143 -6.30 21.08 -4.39
CA GLU A 143 -6.60 20.48 -5.69
C GLU A 143 -6.50 18.95 -5.61
N CYS A 144 -5.38 18.43 -5.09
CA CYS A 144 -5.21 16.98 -4.85
C CYS A 144 -6.29 16.42 -3.91
N ALA A 145 -6.61 17.15 -2.84
CA ALA A 145 -7.67 16.77 -1.90
C ALA A 145 -9.03 16.65 -2.61
N LYS A 146 -9.31 17.58 -3.53
CA LYS A 146 -10.53 17.59 -4.32
C LYS A 146 -10.57 16.45 -5.34
N GLU A 147 -9.46 16.16 -6.01
CA GLU A 147 -9.35 15.04 -6.94
C GLU A 147 -9.62 13.70 -6.24
N GLU A 148 -9.02 13.47 -5.07
CA GLU A 148 -9.26 12.26 -4.26
C GLU A 148 -10.74 12.15 -3.82
N PHE A 149 -11.35 13.26 -3.42
CA PHE A 149 -12.76 13.28 -3.00
C PHE A 149 -13.74 13.08 -4.17
N ASP A 150 -13.46 13.71 -5.31
CA ASP A 150 -14.29 13.60 -6.51
C ASP A 150 -14.20 12.19 -7.13
N ALA A 151 -13.07 11.50 -6.99
CA ALA A 151 -12.86 10.13 -7.48
C ALA A 151 -13.87 9.13 -6.90
N ILE A 152 -14.42 9.36 -5.70
CA ILE A 152 -15.44 8.51 -5.06
C ILE A 152 -16.71 8.38 -5.92
N ALA A 153 -17.06 9.43 -6.67
CA ALA A 153 -18.25 9.44 -7.52
C ALA A 153 -18.04 8.76 -8.87
N GLN A 154 -16.79 8.48 -9.26
CA GLN A 154 -16.44 7.87 -10.53
C GLN A 154 -16.63 6.35 -10.47
N ASP A 155 -17.07 5.77 -11.59
CA ASP A 155 -17.09 4.32 -11.73
C ASP A 155 -15.63 3.84 -11.87
N SER A 156 -15.23 2.88 -11.04
CA SER A 156 -13.85 2.43 -10.93
C SER A 156 -13.80 0.90 -10.85
N ALA A 157 -12.88 0.31 -11.62
CA ALA A 157 -12.54 -1.10 -11.52
C ALA A 157 -11.59 -1.41 -10.36
N GLY A 158 -11.27 -0.41 -9.51
CA GLY A 158 -10.37 -0.55 -8.39
C GLY A 158 -8.90 -0.68 -8.80
N LEU A 159 -8.11 -1.32 -7.96
CA LEU A 159 -6.69 -1.59 -8.23
C LEU A 159 -6.54 -2.52 -9.44
N GLN A 160 -5.66 -2.15 -10.36
CA GLN A 160 -5.42 -2.90 -11.58
C GLN A 160 -4.28 -3.90 -11.40
N THR A 161 -4.50 -5.12 -11.89
CA THR A 161 -3.48 -6.18 -11.95
C THR A 161 -3.53 -6.85 -13.32
N GLN A 162 -2.42 -6.83 -14.05
CA GLN A 162 -2.25 -7.48 -15.35
C GLN A 162 -0.80 -7.95 -15.44
N LEU A 163 -0.57 -9.24 -15.70
CA LEU A 163 0.77 -9.82 -15.71
C LEU A 163 1.11 -10.28 -17.12
N SER A 164 2.31 -9.91 -17.60
CA SER A 164 2.89 -10.40 -18.84
C SER A 164 3.84 -11.60 -18.64
N PHE A 165 3.98 -12.07 -17.40
CA PHE A 165 4.86 -13.15 -17.00
C PHE A 165 4.21 -14.05 -15.94
N ASP A 166 4.78 -15.24 -15.73
CA ASP A 166 4.32 -16.18 -14.70
C ASP A 166 5.03 -15.91 -13.36
N ILE A 167 4.26 -15.50 -12.36
CA ILE A 167 4.76 -15.24 -10.99
C ILE A 167 5.07 -16.51 -10.21
N HIS A 168 4.65 -17.69 -10.72
CA HIS A 168 4.89 -18.98 -10.10
C HIS A 168 6.09 -19.72 -10.69
N GLN A 169 6.82 -19.11 -11.62
CA GLN A 169 8.03 -19.68 -12.17
C GLN A 169 9.04 -19.96 -11.04
N ALA A 170 9.52 -21.20 -10.97
CA ALA A 170 10.50 -21.58 -9.96
C ALA A 170 11.79 -20.76 -10.13
N PRO A 171 12.38 -20.23 -9.04
CA PRO A 171 13.63 -19.51 -9.11
C PRO A 171 14.73 -20.42 -9.68
N ALA A 172 15.66 -19.83 -10.43
CA ALA A 172 16.82 -20.57 -10.93
C ALA A 172 17.62 -21.17 -9.77
N ILE A 173 18.08 -22.42 -9.93
CA ILE A 173 19.00 -23.04 -8.96
C ILE A 173 20.37 -22.40 -9.15
N LEU A 174 20.77 -21.55 -8.22
CA LEU A 174 22.09 -20.91 -8.23
C LEU A 174 23.10 -21.80 -7.50
N THR A 175 24.24 -22.08 -8.14
CA THR A 175 25.36 -22.82 -7.54
C THR A 175 26.29 -21.94 -6.72
N HIS A 176 26.15 -20.62 -6.83
CA HIS A 176 26.91 -19.61 -6.11
C HIS A 176 25.96 -18.47 -5.70
N ARG A 177 26.17 -17.89 -4.51
CA ARG A 177 25.41 -16.74 -4.01
C ARG A 177 26.25 -15.47 -4.16
N PRO A 178 26.05 -14.64 -5.19
CA PRO A 178 26.82 -13.41 -5.36
C PRO A 178 26.55 -12.43 -4.22
N LYS A 179 27.58 -11.71 -3.77
CA LYS A 179 27.45 -10.70 -2.72
C LYS A 179 26.73 -9.46 -3.25
N VAL A 180 25.75 -8.99 -2.48
CA VAL A 180 25.08 -7.70 -2.71
C VAL A 180 25.21 -6.82 -1.48
N ALA A 181 25.64 -5.58 -1.69
CA ALA A 181 25.75 -4.57 -0.64
C ALA A 181 24.36 -3.99 -0.38
N ILE A 182 23.75 -4.34 0.74
CA ILE A 182 22.53 -3.72 1.25
C ILE A 182 22.95 -2.42 1.93
N LEU A 183 23.00 -1.36 1.13
CA LEU A 183 23.60 -0.09 1.52
C LEU A 183 22.62 0.72 2.35
N ARG A 184 23.11 1.20 3.51
CA ARG A 184 22.37 2.09 4.41
C ARG A 184 23.23 3.20 4.99
N GLU A 185 22.54 4.25 5.41
CA GLU A 185 23.06 5.37 6.19
C GLU A 185 22.20 5.54 7.47
N GLN A 186 22.64 6.36 8.42
CA GLN A 186 21.82 6.77 9.56
C GLN A 186 20.44 7.29 9.10
N GLY A 187 19.37 6.69 9.61
CA GLY A 187 17.99 7.04 9.28
C GLY A 187 17.36 6.21 8.15
N VAL A 188 18.14 5.39 7.44
CA VAL A 188 17.60 4.33 6.57
C VAL A 188 16.89 3.29 7.43
N ASN A 189 15.72 2.83 6.97
CA ASN A 189 14.85 1.94 7.74
C ASN A 189 14.26 0.76 6.95
N GLY A 190 14.48 0.70 5.63
CA GLY A 190 13.98 -0.37 4.76
C GLY A 190 15.00 -1.44 4.36
N GLN A 191 16.15 -1.49 5.05
CA GLN A 191 17.26 -2.37 4.69
C GLN A 191 17.00 -3.85 4.98
N ILE A 192 16.16 -4.18 5.98
CA ILE A 192 15.97 -5.57 6.42
C ILE A 192 15.12 -6.35 5.42
N GLU A 193 14.00 -5.77 4.99
CA GLU A 193 13.15 -6.33 3.96
C GLU A 193 13.84 -6.33 2.58
N MET A 194 14.71 -5.34 2.31
CA MET A 194 15.53 -5.33 1.11
C MET A 194 16.52 -6.50 1.11
N ALA A 195 17.23 -6.71 2.22
CA ALA A 195 18.10 -7.86 2.39
C ALA A 195 17.35 -9.18 2.23
N ALA A 196 16.15 -9.31 2.82
CA ALA A 196 15.33 -10.50 2.69
C ALA A 196 14.87 -10.78 1.25
N ALA A 197 14.54 -9.74 0.47
CA ALA A 197 14.17 -9.87 -0.93
C ALA A 197 15.34 -10.41 -1.79
N PHE A 198 16.54 -9.86 -1.60
CA PHE A 198 17.75 -10.31 -2.30
C PHE A 198 18.22 -11.69 -1.82
N ASP A 199 18.13 -11.99 -0.52
CA ASP A 199 18.42 -13.32 0.04
C ASP A 199 17.51 -14.39 -0.58
N LYS A 200 16.20 -14.11 -0.69
CA LYS A 200 15.23 -14.98 -1.35
C LYS A 200 15.52 -15.17 -2.85
N ALA A 201 16.09 -14.16 -3.50
CA ALA A 201 16.56 -14.25 -4.89
C ALA A 201 17.92 -14.96 -5.04
N GLY A 202 18.53 -15.40 -3.93
CA GLY A 202 19.74 -16.21 -3.89
C GLY A 202 21.05 -15.43 -3.77
N PHE A 203 21.01 -14.14 -3.43
CA PHE A 203 22.20 -13.34 -3.14
C PHE A 203 22.69 -13.56 -1.71
N GLU A 204 23.98 -13.33 -1.47
CA GLU A 204 24.53 -13.13 -0.13
C GLU A 204 24.36 -11.65 0.23
N ALA A 205 23.30 -11.33 0.97
CA ALA A 205 22.96 -9.96 1.36
C ALA A 205 23.82 -9.50 2.55
N ILE A 206 24.68 -8.51 2.33
CA ILE A 206 25.58 -7.96 3.35
C ILE A 206 25.09 -6.58 3.77
N ASP A 207 24.91 -6.38 5.08
CA ASP A 207 24.66 -5.04 5.64
C ASP A 207 25.92 -4.18 5.46
N VAL A 208 25.79 -3.10 4.68
CA VAL A 208 26.89 -2.16 4.45
C VAL A 208 26.43 -0.79 4.90
N HIS A 209 26.94 -0.34 6.04
CA HIS A 209 26.73 1.02 6.48
C HIS A 209 27.73 1.96 5.79
N MET A 210 27.33 3.20 5.50
CA MET A 210 28.23 4.20 4.93
C MET A 210 29.53 4.39 5.72
N SER A 211 29.47 4.23 7.05
CA SER A 211 30.68 4.30 7.88
C SER A 211 31.70 3.18 7.60
N ASP A 212 31.28 2.02 7.07
CA ASP A 212 32.20 0.94 6.68
C ASP A 212 33.03 1.34 5.46
N ILE A 213 32.41 2.02 4.49
CA ILE A 213 33.08 2.54 3.29
C ILE A 213 33.98 3.72 3.67
N LEU A 214 33.43 4.69 4.42
CA LEU A 214 34.12 5.92 4.82
C LEU A 214 35.36 5.65 5.68
N GLN A 215 35.34 4.60 6.51
CA GLN A 215 36.45 4.25 7.41
C GLN A 215 37.33 3.11 6.90
N ASN A 216 37.21 2.74 5.61
CA ASN A 216 38.00 1.69 4.99
C ASN A 216 37.90 0.32 5.69
N ARG A 217 36.72 -0.05 6.17
CA ARG A 217 36.46 -1.39 6.69
C ARG A 217 36.07 -2.38 5.59
N LEU A 218 35.66 -1.87 4.43
CA LEU A 218 35.11 -2.64 3.31
C LEU A 218 35.33 -1.89 1.99
N SER A 219 35.43 -2.63 0.88
CA SER A 219 35.46 -2.08 -0.49
C SER A 219 34.25 -2.54 -1.31
N LEU A 220 33.71 -1.66 -2.15
CA LEU A 220 32.61 -1.99 -3.06
C LEU A 220 33.04 -2.95 -4.18
N SER A 221 34.35 -3.10 -4.42
CA SER A 221 34.90 -4.06 -5.39
C SER A 221 34.56 -5.52 -5.07
N GLU A 222 34.27 -5.85 -3.81
CA GLU A 222 33.92 -7.19 -3.32
C GLU A 222 32.48 -7.63 -3.69
N PHE A 223 31.66 -6.70 -4.17
CA PHE A 223 30.23 -6.90 -4.39
C PHE A 223 29.93 -6.99 -5.87
N SER A 224 29.00 -7.86 -6.28
CA SER A 224 28.45 -7.88 -7.63
C SER A 224 27.41 -6.78 -7.82
N GLY A 225 26.66 -6.47 -6.76
CA GLY A 225 25.58 -5.49 -6.77
C GLY A 225 25.54 -4.59 -5.55
N LEU A 226 24.95 -3.41 -5.70
CA LEU A 226 24.70 -2.45 -4.64
C LEU A 226 23.24 -2.04 -4.63
N VAL A 227 22.62 -2.01 -3.44
CA VAL A 227 21.21 -1.64 -3.28
C VAL A 227 21.10 -0.56 -2.23
N ALA A 228 20.80 0.66 -2.66
CA ALA A 228 20.53 1.78 -1.77
C ALA A 228 19.08 1.70 -1.26
N CYS A 229 18.94 1.51 0.05
CA CYS A 229 17.67 1.19 0.70
C CYS A 229 16.81 2.44 0.99
N GLY A 230 15.53 2.21 1.28
CA GLY A 230 14.57 3.25 1.64
C GLY A 230 14.67 3.71 3.10
N GLY A 231 14.12 4.89 3.39
CA GLY A 231 14.04 5.45 4.73
C GLY A 231 14.11 6.99 4.72
N PHE A 232 14.68 7.56 5.78
CA PHE A 232 14.81 9.00 5.97
C PHE A 232 16.24 9.31 6.39
N SER A 233 17.21 9.09 5.48
CA SER A 233 18.61 9.38 5.80
C SER A 233 18.77 10.84 6.22
N TYR A 234 19.42 11.07 7.36
CA TYR A 234 19.50 12.39 8.02
C TYR A 234 18.15 13.10 8.26
N GLY A 235 17.05 12.35 8.34
CA GLY A 235 15.70 12.91 8.50
C GLY A 235 15.22 13.72 7.29
N ASP A 236 15.80 13.48 6.10
CA ASP A 236 15.58 14.23 4.86
C ASP A 236 15.87 15.75 4.97
N VAL A 237 16.62 16.16 6.00
CA VAL A 237 17.05 17.54 6.17
C VAL A 237 17.99 17.92 5.02
N LEU A 238 17.80 19.13 4.47
CA LEU A 238 18.45 19.64 3.25
C LEU A 238 17.97 19.02 1.93
N GLY A 239 16.94 18.15 1.98
CA GLY A 239 16.35 17.44 0.84
C GLY A 239 16.63 15.95 0.92
N ALA A 240 15.62 15.14 0.60
CA ALA A 240 15.68 13.69 0.78
C ALA A 240 16.81 13.07 -0.06
N GLY A 241 17.60 12.19 0.57
CA GLY A 241 18.78 11.55 -0.04
C GLY A 241 19.99 12.47 -0.27
N ARG A 242 19.87 13.80 -0.12
CA ARG A 242 20.97 14.74 -0.40
C ARG A 242 22.10 14.62 0.61
N GLY A 243 21.81 14.58 1.90
CA GLY A 243 22.85 14.43 2.93
C GLY A 243 23.69 13.17 2.72
N TRP A 244 23.03 12.06 2.39
CA TRP A 244 23.67 10.79 2.05
C TRP A 244 24.54 10.90 0.80
N ALA A 245 24.03 11.46 -0.30
CA ALA A 245 24.82 11.66 -1.52
C ALA A 245 26.01 12.61 -1.29
N SER A 246 25.82 13.71 -0.55
CA SER A 246 26.90 14.65 -0.21
C SER A 246 28.01 13.99 0.62
N SER A 247 27.67 13.05 1.51
CA SER A 247 28.67 12.29 2.27
C SER A 247 29.59 11.46 1.36
N ILE A 248 29.05 10.98 0.23
CA ILE A 248 29.79 10.24 -0.80
C ILE A 248 30.63 11.22 -1.63
N LEU A 249 29.99 12.24 -2.21
CA LEU A 249 30.64 13.16 -3.16
C LEU A 249 31.76 14.01 -2.54
N TYR A 250 31.62 14.39 -1.26
CA TYR A 250 32.59 15.26 -0.57
C TYR A 250 33.62 14.48 0.26
N ASN A 251 33.55 13.15 0.27
CA ASN A 251 34.62 12.30 0.78
C ASN A 251 35.37 11.67 -0.42
N PRO A 252 36.63 12.06 -0.70
CA PRO A 252 37.35 11.61 -1.89
C PRO A 252 37.41 10.09 -2.05
N ARG A 253 37.58 9.36 -0.94
CA ARG A 253 37.63 7.89 -0.91
C ARG A 253 36.27 7.30 -1.27
N ALA A 254 35.19 7.76 -0.63
CA ALA A 254 33.86 7.23 -0.93
C ALA A 254 33.49 7.54 -2.39
N LYS A 255 33.75 8.76 -2.86
CA LYS A 255 33.54 9.12 -4.26
C LYS A 255 34.26 8.15 -5.20
N GLU A 256 35.55 7.89 -4.97
CA GLU A 256 36.34 6.96 -5.78
C GLU A 256 35.78 5.53 -5.76
N GLU A 257 35.40 5.00 -4.58
CA GLU A 257 34.80 3.66 -4.47
C GLU A 257 33.48 3.53 -5.23
N PHE A 258 32.58 4.52 -5.10
CA PHE A 258 31.29 4.50 -5.80
C PHE A 258 31.45 4.70 -7.31
N GLU A 259 32.29 5.65 -7.74
CA GLU A 259 32.57 5.88 -9.16
C GLU A 259 33.22 4.65 -9.81
N ALA A 260 34.18 4.01 -9.12
CA ALA A 260 34.77 2.75 -9.58
C ALA A 260 33.74 1.61 -9.68
N PHE A 261 32.83 1.50 -8.71
CA PHE A 261 31.76 0.51 -8.75
C PHE A 261 30.84 0.73 -9.96
N PHE A 262 30.34 1.95 -10.17
CA PHE A 262 29.41 2.26 -11.27
C PHE A 262 30.02 2.14 -12.67
N ASN A 263 31.35 2.27 -12.79
CA ASN A 263 32.05 2.10 -14.07
C ASN A 263 32.40 0.63 -14.39
N ARG A 264 32.07 -0.33 -13.53
CA ARG A 264 32.32 -1.75 -13.79
C ARG A 264 31.17 -2.35 -14.62
N ASP A 265 31.51 -2.88 -15.80
CA ASP A 265 30.55 -3.45 -16.77
C ASP A 265 29.61 -4.52 -16.20
N GLU A 266 30.08 -5.32 -15.24
CA GLU A 266 29.31 -6.42 -14.63
C GLU A 266 28.61 -6.02 -13.32
N SER A 267 28.73 -4.77 -12.88
CA SER A 267 28.04 -4.30 -11.68
C SER A 267 26.57 -4.01 -11.95
N PHE A 268 25.75 -4.12 -10.91
CA PHE A 268 24.38 -3.57 -10.94
C PHE A 268 24.10 -2.72 -9.71
N ALA A 269 23.25 -1.71 -9.87
CA ALA A 269 22.78 -0.87 -8.78
C ALA A 269 21.26 -0.74 -8.80
N LEU A 270 20.65 -0.73 -7.62
CA LEU A 270 19.23 -0.43 -7.42
C LEU A 270 19.09 0.62 -6.32
N GLY A 271 18.27 1.64 -6.54
CA GLY A 271 17.88 2.60 -5.51
C GLY A 271 16.38 2.58 -5.31
N VAL A 272 15.93 2.44 -4.06
CA VAL A 272 14.50 2.41 -3.72
C VAL A 272 14.19 3.55 -2.75
N CYS A 273 13.16 4.34 -3.05
CA CYS A 273 12.72 5.48 -2.25
C CYS A 273 13.89 6.44 -1.91
N ASN A 274 14.38 6.45 -0.67
CA ASN A 274 15.52 7.28 -0.26
C ASN A 274 16.82 6.93 -0.97
N GLY A 275 17.04 5.65 -1.28
CA GLY A 275 18.14 5.24 -2.13
C GLY A 275 18.00 5.71 -3.58
N CYS A 276 16.78 5.79 -4.12
CA CYS A 276 16.54 6.36 -5.45
C CYS A 276 16.88 7.86 -5.48
N GLN A 277 16.44 8.59 -4.45
CA GLN A 277 16.77 10.00 -4.26
C GLN A 277 18.29 10.20 -4.13
N MET A 278 18.96 9.40 -3.30
CA MET A 278 20.41 9.45 -3.15
C MET A 278 21.13 9.20 -4.48
N LEU A 279 20.79 8.12 -5.19
CA LEU A 279 21.41 7.81 -6.49
C LEU A 279 21.16 8.91 -7.53
N SER A 280 19.98 9.55 -7.53
CA SER A 280 19.71 10.69 -8.43
C SER A 280 20.64 11.87 -8.20
N GLN A 281 21.11 12.09 -6.97
CA GLN A 281 22.09 13.12 -6.63
C GLN A 281 23.53 12.70 -6.97
N LEU A 282 23.78 11.43 -7.30
CA LEU A 282 25.06 10.90 -7.75
C LEU A 282 25.16 10.80 -9.28
N SER A 283 24.23 11.39 -10.02
CA SER A 283 24.16 11.27 -11.49
C SER A 283 25.44 11.69 -12.22
N ASP A 284 26.28 12.53 -11.61
CA ASP A 284 27.54 12.98 -12.20
C ASP A 284 28.62 11.89 -12.24
N ILE A 285 28.50 10.85 -11.39
CA ILE A 285 29.45 9.73 -11.30
C ILE A 285 28.84 8.39 -11.76
N ILE A 286 27.60 8.41 -12.26
CA ILE A 286 26.91 7.23 -12.79
C ILE A 286 26.88 7.31 -14.32
N PRO A 287 27.45 6.34 -15.05
CA PRO A 287 27.35 6.32 -16.50
C PRO A 287 25.89 6.22 -16.99
N GLY A 288 25.50 7.04 -17.96
CA GLY A 288 24.17 6.99 -18.60
C GLY A 288 23.03 7.67 -17.84
N SER A 289 23.29 8.35 -16.71
CA SER A 289 22.25 9.04 -15.91
C SER A 289 22.00 10.50 -16.27
N GLN A 290 22.52 11.00 -17.40
CA GLN A 290 22.42 12.44 -17.76
C GLN A 290 20.98 12.96 -17.91
N HIS A 291 20.02 12.06 -18.14
CA HIS A 291 18.60 12.38 -18.29
C HIS A 291 17.75 11.96 -17.08
N TRP A 292 18.37 11.58 -15.96
CA TRP A 292 17.62 11.23 -14.76
C TRP A 292 16.90 12.45 -14.18
N PRO A 293 15.68 12.27 -13.64
CA PRO A 293 14.98 13.34 -12.96
C PRO A 293 15.61 13.62 -11.59
N SER A 294 15.33 14.81 -11.09
CA SER A 294 15.40 15.07 -9.65
C SER A 294 14.09 14.65 -8.98
N PHE A 295 14.14 14.28 -7.70
CA PHE A 295 12.96 13.93 -6.92
C PHE A 295 12.68 15.02 -5.88
N ASN A 296 11.48 15.59 -5.96
CA ASN A 296 11.10 16.76 -5.18
C ASN A 296 9.83 16.47 -4.36
N ARG A 297 9.50 17.40 -3.45
CA ARG A 297 8.24 17.42 -2.69
C ARG A 297 7.04 17.09 -3.58
N ASN A 298 6.19 16.18 -3.09
CA ASN A 298 4.95 15.80 -3.75
C ASN A 298 4.05 17.02 -4.02
N VAL A 299 3.23 16.96 -5.07
CA VAL A 299 2.26 18.04 -5.38
C VAL A 299 1.28 18.25 -4.23
N SER A 300 0.87 17.16 -3.55
CA SER A 300 -0.01 17.19 -2.38
C SER A 300 0.58 17.95 -1.19
N GLN A 301 1.89 18.23 -1.20
CA GLN A 301 2.66 18.75 -0.07
C GLN A 301 2.73 17.81 1.14
N GLN A 302 2.25 16.57 1.00
CA GLN A 302 2.15 15.61 2.07
C GLN A 302 2.92 14.33 1.79
N PHE A 303 3.25 13.61 2.86
CA PHE A 303 3.74 12.24 2.76
C PHE A 303 2.62 11.32 2.29
N GLU A 304 2.84 10.60 1.20
CA GLU A 304 1.86 9.67 0.64
C GLU A 304 2.25 8.23 0.99
N ALA A 305 1.44 7.59 1.84
CA ALA A 305 1.48 6.16 2.12
C ALA A 305 0.32 5.49 1.36
N ARG A 306 0.60 4.94 0.18
CA ARG A 306 -0.44 4.46 -0.75
C ARG A 306 -0.11 3.06 -1.28
N PHE A 307 -1.13 2.41 -1.80
CA PHE A 307 -0.99 1.20 -2.61
C PHE A 307 -1.62 1.50 -3.96
N SER A 308 -0.78 1.68 -4.99
CA SER A 308 -1.24 2.16 -6.30
C SER A 308 -0.69 1.29 -7.42
N SER A 309 -1.40 1.26 -8.54
CA SER A 309 -1.00 0.50 -9.73
C SER A 309 0.05 1.27 -10.54
N VAL A 310 1.07 0.56 -11.00
CA VAL A 310 2.07 1.05 -11.94
C VAL A 310 2.12 0.15 -13.16
N LYS A 311 2.36 0.75 -14.33
CA LYS A 311 2.63 0.03 -15.57
C LYS A 311 4.13 -0.05 -15.81
N ILE A 312 4.59 -1.25 -16.16
CA ILE A 312 5.98 -1.53 -16.50
C ILE A 312 6.19 -1.23 -17.99
N GLY A 313 6.96 -0.18 -18.27
CA GLY A 313 7.34 0.23 -19.61
C GLY A 313 8.50 -0.58 -20.18
N LYS A 314 8.73 -0.45 -21.49
CA LYS A 314 9.95 -0.97 -22.11
C LYS A 314 11.11 -0.05 -21.73
N SER A 315 12.15 -0.62 -21.13
CA SER A 315 13.34 0.10 -20.69
C SER A 315 14.57 -0.80 -20.79
N HIS A 316 15.74 -0.23 -20.50
CA HIS A 316 17.02 -0.94 -20.37
C HIS A 316 17.23 -1.53 -18.95
N SER A 317 16.22 -1.50 -18.08
CA SER A 317 16.34 -2.03 -16.72
C SER A 317 16.44 -3.56 -16.72
N ILE A 318 17.56 -4.08 -16.23
CA ILE A 318 17.78 -5.53 -16.06
C ILE A 318 16.83 -6.15 -15.01
N PHE A 319 16.32 -5.35 -14.07
CA PHE A 319 15.44 -5.83 -13.00
C PHE A 319 14.01 -6.08 -13.46
N LEU A 320 13.63 -5.49 -14.59
CA LEU A 320 12.26 -5.50 -15.12
C LEU A 320 12.18 -6.23 -16.47
N ASP A 321 13.24 -6.95 -16.82
CA ASP A 321 13.26 -7.74 -18.05
C ASP A 321 12.20 -8.85 -18.01
N GLY A 322 11.51 -9.06 -19.13
CA GLY A 322 10.37 -9.96 -19.22
C GLY A 322 9.08 -9.48 -18.53
N MET A 323 9.10 -8.35 -17.80
CA MET A 323 7.93 -7.83 -17.08
C MET A 323 7.18 -6.72 -17.83
N GLN A 324 7.69 -6.31 -19.01
CA GLN A 324 7.14 -5.18 -19.75
C GLN A 324 5.67 -5.43 -20.15
N GLY A 325 4.85 -4.39 -20.04
CA GLY A 325 3.41 -4.46 -20.29
C GLY A 325 2.57 -4.87 -19.07
N SER A 326 3.20 -5.39 -18.00
CA SER A 326 2.49 -5.68 -16.76
C SER A 326 1.99 -4.39 -16.08
N VAL A 327 0.85 -4.50 -15.41
CA VAL A 327 0.30 -3.52 -14.48
C VAL A 327 0.26 -4.17 -13.11
N ILE A 328 1.04 -3.67 -12.16
CA ILE A 328 1.16 -4.25 -10.83
C ILE A 328 0.91 -3.20 -9.75
N PRO A 329 0.24 -3.55 -8.65
CA PRO A 329 0.14 -2.66 -7.51
C PRO A 329 1.44 -2.71 -6.70
N ILE A 330 1.90 -1.55 -6.23
CA ILE A 330 3.13 -1.40 -5.46
C ILE A 330 2.89 -0.51 -4.24
N ALA A 331 3.63 -0.77 -3.17
CA ALA A 331 3.66 0.10 -1.99
C ALA A 331 4.39 1.41 -2.29
N ILE A 332 3.79 2.51 -1.87
CA ILE A 332 4.30 3.88 -2.01
C ILE A 332 4.36 4.49 -0.62
N ALA A 333 5.50 5.09 -0.28
CA ALA A 333 5.73 5.69 1.04
C ALA A 333 6.77 6.82 0.92
N HIS A 334 6.38 7.99 0.41
CA HIS A 334 7.31 9.12 0.24
C HIS A 334 6.65 10.49 0.34
N GLY A 335 7.39 11.49 0.81
CA GLY A 335 7.02 12.92 0.76
C GLY A 335 7.70 13.69 -0.38
N GLU A 336 8.79 13.14 -0.93
CA GLU A 336 9.62 13.77 -1.96
C GLU A 336 9.86 12.81 -3.15
N GLY A 337 8.79 12.28 -3.75
CA GLY A 337 8.88 11.32 -4.86
C GLY A 337 8.45 11.88 -6.22
N ARG A 338 8.17 13.19 -6.32
CA ARG A 338 7.77 13.81 -7.58
C ARG A 338 8.99 13.96 -8.49
N ALA A 339 9.02 13.19 -9.57
CA ALA A 339 10.05 13.28 -10.60
C ALA A 339 9.95 14.60 -11.38
N ILE A 340 11.01 15.39 -11.39
CA ILE A 340 11.16 16.61 -12.19
C ILE A 340 12.29 16.41 -13.19
N PHE A 341 11.94 16.35 -14.47
CA PHE A 341 12.87 16.20 -15.58
C PHE A 341 13.31 17.56 -16.09
N THR A 342 14.60 17.71 -16.38
CA THR A 342 15.16 18.86 -17.10
C THR A 342 15.42 18.48 -18.56
N GLY A 343 14.70 19.09 -19.50
CA GLY A 343 14.85 18.81 -20.94
C GLY A 343 13.92 17.72 -21.47
N GLU A 344 14.26 17.13 -22.61
CA GLU A 344 13.46 16.06 -23.23
C GLU A 344 13.45 14.81 -22.34
N GLN A 345 12.26 14.24 -22.14
CA GLN A 345 12.10 13.01 -21.37
C GLN A 345 12.76 11.84 -22.11
N SER A 346 13.54 11.05 -21.38
CA SER A 346 14.11 9.82 -21.91
C SER A 346 12.99 8.84 -22.29
N ASN A 347 13.15 8.12 -23.40
CA ASN A 347 12.31 6.98 -23.76
C ASN A 347 12.53 5.76 -22.83
N ASN A 348 13.32 5.90 -21.77
CA ASN A 348 13.73 4.82 -20.85
C ASN A 348 12.97 4.83 -19.51
N ILE A 349 11.73 5.35 -19.47
CA ILE A 349 10.90 5.33 -18.26
C ILE A 349 10.46 3.88 -17.98
N ALA A 350 10.90 3.35 -16.84
CA ALA A 350 10.65 1.96 -16.48
C ALA A 350 9.28 1.71 -15.85
N LEU A 351 8.79 2.65 -15.02
CA LEU A 351 7.53 2.54 -14.29
C LEU A 351 6.74 3.84 -14.39
N GLN A 352 5.42 3.74 -14.59
CA GLN A 352 4.51 4.88 -14.63
C GLN A 352 3.27 4.59 -13.78
N TYR A 353 2.80 5.55 -12.98
CA TYR A 353 1.52 5.44 -12.30
C TYR A 353 0.37 5.33 -13.30
N VAL A 354 -0.61 4.50 -13.01
CA VAL A 354 -1.82 4.35 -13.82
C VAL A 354 -3.09 4.50 -13.00
N ASP A 355 -4.13 4.98 -13.66
CA ASP A 355 -5.48 5.08 -13.09
C ASP A 355 -6.18 3.71 -13.01
N HIS A 356 -7.44 3.72 -12.57
CA HIS A 356 -8.29 2.53 -12.45
C HIS A 356 -8.68 1.89 -13.80
N SER A 357 -8.32 2.51 -14.92
CA SER A 357 -8.47 1.99 -16.28
C SER A 357 -7.12 1.56 -16.89
N ALA A 358 -6.06 1.50 -16.08
CA ALA A 358 -4.69 1.19 -16.48
C ALA A 358 -4.07 2.19 -17.48
N ASN A 359 -4.60 3.42 -17.54
CA ASN A 359 -4.02 4.51 -18.34
C ASN A 359 -3.02 5.32 -17.51
N PRO A 360 -1.90 5.77 -18.10
CA PRO A 360 -0.97 6.67 -17.41
C PRO A 360 -1.68 7.91 -16.86
N THR A 361 -1.36 8.28 -15.62
CA THR A 361 -1.97 9.41 -14.92
C THR A 361 -0.92 10.22 -14.15
N GLN A 362 -1.25 11.45 -13.75
CA GLN A 362 -0.37 12.39 -13.03
C GLN A 362 -0.98 12.83 -11.72
#